data_AF-A0A9E5W514-F1
#
_entry.id   AF-A0A9E5W514-F1
#
_cell.length_a   1.000
_cell.length_b   1.000
_cell.length_c   1.000
_cell.angle_alpha   90.00
_cell.angle_beta   90.00
_cell.angle_gamma   90.00
#
_symmetry.space_group_name_H-M   'P 1'
#
loop_
_entity.id
_entity.type
_entity.pdbx_description
1 polymer ?
#
loop_
_entity_poly.entity_id
_entity_poly.type
_entity_poly.pdbx_seq_one_letter_code
_entity_poly.pdbx_strand_id
1 'polypeptide(L)'
;MQKPQTDISIFNKFNFEKVPIGIKFLLEEPEGMEKLDKELNLCEMPKEAQNRNAAFYVDKSNECCGPGSFPMGWKDVDPAAEFGKIGPVLGIYGEPRANYQLFLNAPMFNKGIFNYIIFAPITKLTFEPDLLWILANPEQAEIILRASTYYSGGTYESKITAGLACSWLLVYPFKTGKVNYTMTGLGFGMKAKEVYPPGQVLVSIPFQKIPEIVQNLQKMTWRLPAYDMGRDKFIEYYTNLDL
;
A
#
# COMPACT_ATOMS: atom_id res chain seq x y z
N MET A 1 2.07 -14.77 17.37
CA MET A 1 1.33 -13.72 16.62
C MET A 1 -0.17 -13.83 16.89
N GLN A 2 -0.91 -12.71 16.88
CA GLN A 2 -2.36 -12.72 17.07
C GLN A 2 -3.06 -13.31 15.84
N LYS A 3 -4.03 -14.20 16.05
CA LYS A 3 -4.83 -14.81 14.99
C LYS A 3 -5.72 -13.77 14.29
N PRO A 4 -6.08 -13.98 13.02
CA PRO A 4 -7.02 -13.11 12.32
C PRO A 4 -8.34 -12.96 13.10
N GLN A 5 -8.78 -11.72 13.33
CA GLN A 5 -10.05 -11.37 13.96
C GLN A 5 -11.09 -10.95 12.93
N THR A 6 -10.65 -10.32 11.84
CA THR A 6 -11.53 -9.90 10.74
C THR A 6 -11.50 -10.93 9.62
N ASP A 7 -12.67 -11.43 9.20
CA ASP A 7 -12.75 -12.24 7.99
C ASP A 7 -12.61 -11.36 6.74
N ILE A 8 -11.40 -11.35 6.19
CA ILE A 8 -11.05 -10.60 4.98
C ILE A 8 -11.34 -11.40 3.68
N SER A 9 -12.01 -12.55 3.76
CA SER A 9 -12.34 -13.37 2.58
C SER A 9 -13.17 -12.65 1.53
N ILE A 10 -13.85 -11.56 1.91
CA ILE A 10 -14.62 -10.70 1.00
C ILE A 10 -13.76 -10.15 -0.15
N PHE A 11 -12.46 -9.92 0.08
CA PHE A 11 -11.53 -9.45 -0.96
C PHE A 11 -11.33 -10.47 -2.09
N ASN A 12 -11.59 -11.76 -1.85
CA ASN A 12 -11.52 -12.79 -2.90
C ASN A 12 -12.59 -12.60 -4.00
N LYS A 13 -13.69 -11.87 -3.71
CA LYS A 13 -14.76 -11.62 -4.70
C LYS A 13 -14.38 -10.60 -5.78
N PHE A 14 -13.30 -9.84 -5.59
CA PHE A 14 -12.86 -8.82 -6.55
C PHE A 14 -12.21 -9.38 -7.80
N ASN A 15 -11.76 -10.64 -7.80
CA ASN A 15 -10.99 -11.25 -8.88
C ASN A 15 -9.78 -10.38 -9.30
N PHE A 16 -8.97 -9.96 -8.33
CA PHE A 16 -7.75 -9.21 -8.60
C PHE A 16 -6.79 -10.03 -9.48
N GLU A 17 -6.14 -9.38 -10.43
CA GLU A 17 -5.08 -10.01 -11.26
C GLU A 17 -3.93 -10.54 -10.39
N LYS A 18 -3.62 -9.81 -9.32
CA LYS A 18 -2.63 -10.18 -8.32
C LYS A 18 -3.29 -10.27 -6.95
N VAL A 19 -3.04 -11.37 -6.24
CA VAL A 19 -3.60 -11.60 -4.90
C VAL A 19 -3.21 -10.45 -3.94
N PRO A 20 -4.14 -9.93 -3.13
CA PRO A 20 -3.81 -9.00 -2.06
C PRO A 20 -2.79 -9.59 -1.09
N ILE A 21 -1.90 -8.74 -0.57
CA ILE A 21 -0.86 -9.13 0.37
C ILE A 21 -1.14 -8.50 1.74
N GLY A 22 -1.20 -9.32 2.78
CA GLY A 22 -1.12 -8.87 4.16
C GLY A 22 0.33 -8.62 4.56
N ILE A 23 0.56 -7.52 5.26
CA ILE A 23 1.86 -7.09 5.74
C ILE A 23 1.82 -6.99 7.26
N LYS A 24 2.83 -7.52 7.95
CA LYS A 24 3.00 -7.39 9.41
C LYS A 24 4.38 -6.83 9.74
N PHE A 25 4.45 -5.87 10.63
CA PHE A 25 5.71 -5.37 11.17
C PHE A 25 5.98 -5.97 12.56
N LEU A 26 7.20 -6.42 12.81
CA LEU A 26 7.56 -7.14 14.02
C LEU A 26 8.88 -6.64 14.61
N LEU A 27 8.95 -6.63 15.94
CA LEU A 27 10.17 -6.36 16.70
C LEU A 27 11.08 -7.60 16.75
N GLU A 28 10.47 -8.75 17.01
CA GLU A 28 11.13 -10.05 17.17
C GLU A 28 10.97 -10.90 15.90
N GLU A 29 11.90 -11.82 15.71
CA GLU A 29 11.90 -12.73 14.56
C GLU A 29 10.68 -13.65 14.62
N PRO A 30 9.93 -13.82 13.51
CA PRO A 30 8.75 -14.68 13.51
C PRO A 30 9.12 -16.16 13.52
N GLU A 31 8.54 -16.90 14.47
CA GLU A 31 8.70 -18.36 14.53
C GLU A 31 7.93 -19.09 13.42
N GLY A 32 8.52 -20.17 12.89
CA GLY A 32 7.85 -21.09 11.97
C GLY A 32 7.57 -20.51 10.57
N MET A 33 8.21 -19.40 10.22
CA MET A 33 8.11 -18.78 8.90
C MET A 33 9.47 -18.78 8.23
N GLU A 34 9.52 -19.00 6.92
CA GLU A 34 10.78 -18.96 6.17
C GLU A 34 11.21 -17.52 5.89
N LYS A 35 12.51 -17.25 6.05
CA LYS A 35 13.12 -16.00 5.61
C LYS A 35 13.22 -15.99 4.09
N LEU A 36 13.03 -14.82 3.48
CA LEU A 36 13.33 -14.65 2.06
C LEU A 36 14.81 -14.99 1.79
N ASP A 37 15.04 -15.86 0.81
CA ASP A 37 16.33 -16.43 0.42
C ASP A 37 17.15 -15.53 -0.53
N LYS A 38 16.67 -14.31 -0.78
CA LYS A 38 17.32 -13.34 -1.68
C LYS A 38 17.15 -11.92 -1.18
N GLU A 39 17.96 -11.03 -1.74
CA GLU A 39 17.85 -9.59 -1.55
C GLU A 39 16.89 -8.98 -2.58
N LEU A 40 16.03 -8.08 -2.14
CA LEU A 40 15.09 -7.33 -2.96
C LEU A 40 14.96 -5.90 -2.43
N ASN A 41 14.41 -5.02 -3.26
CA ASN A 41 13.95 -3.72 -2.78
C ASN A 41 12.63 -3.88 -2.02
N LEU A 42 12.39 -3.10 -0.98
CA LEU A 42 11.21 -3.24 -0.10
C LEU A 42 9.89 -3.20 -0.88
N CYS A 43 9.83 -2.36 -1.91
CA CYS A 43 8.66 -2.22 -2.77
C CYS A 43 8.40 -3.43 -3.69
N GLU A 44 9.37 -4.32 -3.89
CA GLU A 44 9.24 -5.55 -4.67
C GLU A 44 8.73 -6.72 -3.83
N MET A 45 8.89 -6.68 -2.51
CA MET A 45 8.55 -7.82 -1.64
C MET A 45 7.07 -8.20 -1.68
N PRO A 46 6.09 -7.27 -1.78
CA PRO A 46 4.70 -7.64 -2.04
C PRO A 46 4.53 -8.39 -3.37
N LYS A 47 5.20 -7.96 -4.45
CA LYS A 47 5.16 -8.63 -5.77
C LYS A 47 5.79 -10.03 -5.68
N GLU A 48 6.86 -10.18 -4.91
CA GLU A 48 7.50 -11.47 -4.69
C GLU A 48 6.54 -12.45 -3.99
N ALA A 49 5.83 -11.99 -2.95
CA ALA A 49 4.82 -12.80 -2.26
C ALA A 49 3.67 -13.20 -3.21
N GLN A 50 3.27 -12.30 -4.11
CA GLN A 50 2.28 -12.60 -5.15
C GLN A 50 2.79 -13.65 -6.14
N ASN A 51 4.04 -13.53 -6.60
CA ASN A 51 4.63 -14.44 -7.58
C ASN A 51 4.86 -15.85 -7.03
N ARG A 52 5.35 -15.95 -5.78
CA ARG A 52 5.54 -17.24 -5.10
C ARG A 52 4.25 -17.84 -4.57
N ASN A 53 3.22 -17.01 -4.37
CA ASN A 53 2.00 -17.38 -3.65
C ASN A 53 2.29 -18.02 -2.28
N ALA A 54 3.28 -17.46 -1.57
CA ALA A 54 3.79 -17.98 -0.30
C ALA A 54 4.06 -16.83 0.68
N ALA A 55 3.94 -17.13 1.97
CA ALA A 55 4.32 -16.21 3.04
C ALA A 55 5.81 -16.34 3.34
N PHE A 56 6.47 -15.21 3.61
CA PHE A 56 7.85 -15.16 4.08
C PHE A 56 8.06 -13.93 4.96
N TYR A 57 9.12 -13.97 5.76
CA TYR A 57 9.59 -12.77 6.46
C TYR A 57 10.91 -12.26 5.88
N VAL A 58 11.19 -10.99 6.18
CA VAL A 58 12.44 -10.30 5.83
C VAL A 58 12.96 -9.55 7.04
N ASP A 59 14.26 -9.25 7.01
CA ASP A 59 14.89 -8.27 7.88
C ASP A 59 15.77 -7.31 7.07
N LYS A 60 16.54 -6.47 7.77
CA LYS A 60 17.45 -5.50 7.16
C LYS A 60 18.45 -6.09 6.15
N SER A 61 18.78 -7.38 6.25
CA SER A 61 19.73 -8.02 5.32
C SER A 61 19.10 -8.35 3.98
N ASN A 62 17.77 -8.39 3.86
CA ASN A 62 17.08 -8.62 2.59
C ASN A 62 16.91 -7.33 1.77
N GLU A 63 17.02 -6.15 2.39
CA GLU A 63 16.80 -4.87 1.72
C GLU A 63 18.07 -4.36 1.04
N CYS A 64 18.06 -4.29 -0.29
CA CYS A 64 19.21 -3.81 -1.07
C CYS A 64 19.17 -2.32 -1.43
N CYS A 65 18.09 -1.58 -1.11
CA CYS A 65 17.96 -0.17 -1.45
C CYS A 65 17.86 0.73 -0.23
N GLY A 66 18.78 1.70 -0.14
CA GLY A 66 18.79 2.71 0.94
C GLY A 66 17.43 3.38 1.15
N PRO A 67 16.80 3.94 0.10
CA PRO A 67 15.41 4.45 0.15
C PRO A 67 14.34 3.47 0.67
N GLY A 68 14.57 2.16 0.63
CA GLY A 68 13.73 1.14 1.28
C GLY A 68 14.10 0.91 2.75
N SER A 69 15.39 0.97 3.09
CA SER A 69 15.89 0.81 4.47
C SER A 69 15.57 2.00 5.38
N PHE A 70 15.60 3.23 4.85
CA PHE A 70 15.43 4.44 5.68
C PHE A 70 14.04 4.52 6.34
N PRO A 71 12.93 4.33 5.61
CA PRO A 71 11.60 4.42 6.21
C PRO A 71 11.34 3.35 7.27
N MET A 72 12.06 2.22 7.20
CA MET A 72 11.97 1.15 8.20
C MET A 72 12.83 1.40 9.45
N GLY A 73 13.70 2.41 9.44
CA GLY A 73 14.65 2.65 10.52
C GLY A 73 15.76 1.58 10.59
N TRP A 74 15.98 0.83 9.50
CA TRP A 74 17.04 -0.19 9.39
C TRP A 74 18.41 0.40 9.09
N LYS A 75 18.44 1.57 8.46
CA LYS A 75 19.64 2.32 8.15
C LYS A 75 19.39 3.81 8.38
N ASP A 76 20.42 4.51 8.81
CA ASP A 76 20.45 5.97 8.78
C ASP A 76 20.36 6.51 7.36
N VAL A 77 19.66 7.63 7.21
CA VAL A 77 19.71 8.39 5.97
C VAL A 77 21.12 8.95 5.84
N ASP A 78 21.76 8.68 4.71
CA ASP A 78 23.06 9.28 4.41
C ASP A 78 22.92 10.82 4.34
N PRO A 79 23.79 11.62 4.99
CA PRO A 79 23.65 13.08 5.01
C PRO A 79 23.60 13.73 3.62
N ALA A 80 24.30 13.16 2.61
CA ALA A 80 24.22 13.67 1.24
C ALA A 80 22.89 13.30 0.56
N ALA A 81 22.33 12.13 0.88
CA ALA A 81 20.98 11.76 0.47
C ALA A 81 19.94 12.69 1.12
N GLU A 82 20.01 12.89 2.43
CA GLU A 82 19.09 13.75 3.18
C GLU A 82 19.15 15.20 2.67
N PHE A 83 20.34 15.77 2.49
CA PHE A 83 20.53 17.09 1.87
C PHE A 83 19.90 17.19 0.46
N GLY A 84 19.67 16.06 -0.20
CA GLY A 84 18.96 15.99 -1.47
C GLY A 84 19.87 15.92 -2.70
N LYS A 85 21.14 15.55 -2.57
CA LYS A 85 22.07 15.50 -3.72
C LYS A 85 21.65 14.49 -4.79
N ILE A 86 20.96 13.42 -4.41
CA ILE A 86 20.56 12.33 -5.32
C ILE A 86 19.49 12.79 -6.31
N GLY A 87 18.54 13.63 -5.88
CA GLY A 87 17.41 14.08 -6.68
C GLY A 87 17.81 14.71 -8.02
N PRO A 88 18.70 15.73 -8.02
CA PRO A 88 19.22 16.34 -9.25
C PRO A 88 20.04 15.38 -10.11
N VAL A 89 20.88 14.53 -9.49
CA VAL A 89 21.70 13.54 -10.21
C VAL A 89 20.82 12.56 -11.00
N LEU A 90 19.69 12.15 -10.42
CA LEU A 90 18.73 11.26 -11.07
C LEU A 90 17.67 12.00 -11.90
N GLY A 91 17.70 13.34 -11.96
CA GLY A 91 16.71 14.15 -12.67
C GLY A 91 15.29 14.11 -12.08
N ILE A 92 15.13 13.63 -10.84
CA ILE A 92 13.83 13.54 -10.14
C ILE A 92 13.42 14.91 -9.59
N TYR A 93 14.40 15.71 -9.20
CA TYR A 93 14.21 17.03 -8.61
C TYR A 93 15.20 18.03 -9.23
N GLY A 94 14.78 19.27 -9.47
CA GLY A 94 15.65 20.27 -10.08
C GLY A 94 16.80 20.76 -9.19
N GLU A 95 16.64 20.69 -7.86
CA GLU A 95 17.62 21.22 -6.90
C GLU A 95 17.64 20.38 -5.60
N PRO A 96 18.76 20.35 -4.85
CA PRO A 96 18.86 19.59 -3.61
C PRO A 96 17.77 19.95 -2.58
N ARG A 97 17.44 21.23 -2.41
CA ARG A 97 16.39 21.66 -1.46
C ARG A 97 15.01 21.05 -1.76
N ALA A 98 14.70 20.81 -3.04
CA ALA A 98 13.43 20.18 -3.41
C ALA A 98 13.44 18.69 -3.05
N ASN A 99 14.57 18.01 -3.23
CA ASN A 99 14.74 16.64 -2.76
C ASN A 99 14.81 16.57 -1.23
N TYR A 100 15.36 17.56 -0.52
CA TYR A 100 15.35 17.58 0.95
C TYR A 100 13.91 17.61 1.52
N GLN A 101 12.99 18.34 0.88
CA GLN A 101 11.57 18.33 1.27
C GLN A 101 10.96 16.92 1.27
N LEU A 102 11.44 16.02 0.41
CA LEU A 102 11.02 14.61 0.42
C LEU A 102 11.32 13.96 1.78
N PHE A 103 12.55 14.10 2.27
CA PHE A 103 13.00 13.48 3.51
C PHE A 103 12.36 14.11 4.75
N LEU A 104 12.09 15.42 4.72
CA LEU A 104 11.36 16.10 5.80
C LEU A 104 9.91 15.60 5.96
N ASN A 105 9.24 15.30 4.86
CA ASN A 105 7.82 14.96 4.87
C ASN A 105 7.55 13.45 4.90
N ALA A 106 8.47 12.63 4.39
CA ALA A 106 8.30 11.18 4.31
C ALA A 106 8.27 10.54 5.70
N PRO A 107 7.18 9.85 6.09
CA PRO A 107 7.13 9.19 7.38
C PRO A 107 8.12 8.02 7.45
N MET A 108 8.89 7.98 8.54
CA MET A 108 9.84 6.89 8.82
C MET A 108 9.56 6.33 10.21
N PHE A 109 9.80 5.05 10.42
CA PHE A 109 9.80 4.44 11.73
C PHE A 109 11.02 4.85 12.54
N ASN A 110 10.87 4.83 13.87
CA ASN A 110 12.01 4.97 14.76
C ASN A 110 12.88 3.72 14.63
N LYS A 111 14.19 3.88 14.79
CA LYS A 111 15.15 2.78 14.69
C LYS A 111 14.86 1.68 15.71
N GLY A 112 15.05 0.44 15.28
CA GLY A 112 14.98 -0.74 16.16
C GLY A 112 13.58 -1.12 16.63
N ILE A 113 12.52 -0.48 16.12
CA ILE A 113 11.13 -0.81 16.51
C ILE A 113 10.55 -1.95 15.67
N PHE A 114 10.81 -1.94 14.36
CA PHE A 114 10.31 -2.96 13.42
C PHE A 114 11.50 -3.57 12.69
N ASN A 115 12.06 -4.64 13.26
CA ASN A 115 13.25 -5.31 12.72
C ASN A 115 12.91 -6.33 11.63
N TYR A 116 11.68 -6.84 11.63
CA TYR A 116 11.20 -7.85 10.70
C TYR A 116 9.88 -7.43 10.06
N ILE A 117 9.66 -7.89 8.83
CA ILE A 117 8.40 -7.70 8.11
C ILE A 117 7.96 -9.04 7.54
N ILE A 118 6.68 -9.37 7.69
CA ILE A 118 6.07 -10.50 6.99
C ILE A 118 5.29 -9.99 5.80
N PHE A 119 5.42 -10.68 4.68
CA PHE A 119 4.54 -10.55 3.51
C PHE A 119 3.84 -11.89 3.27
N ALA A 120 2.51 -11.87 3.20
CA ALA A 120 1.73 -13.09 2.96
C ALA A 120 0.53 -12.81 2.06
N PRO A 121 0.26 -13.63 1.03
CA PRO A 121 -1.01 -13.60 0.32
C PRO A 121 -2.18 -13.72 1.30
N ILE A 122 -3.27 -12.99 1.08
CA ILE A 122 -4.42 -13.03 2.00
C ILE A 122 -5.01 -14.45 2.17
N THR A 123 -4.84 -15.31 1.17
CA THR A 123 -5.25 -16.73 1.20
C THR A 123 -4.35 -17.63 2.05
N LYS A 124 -3.21 -17.11 2.51
CA LYS A 124 -2.20 -17.80 3.33
C LYS A 124 -1.95 -17.09 4.67
N LEU A 125 -2.76 -16.09 5.02
CA LEU A 125 -2.60 -15.36 6.28
C LEU A 125 -2.93 -16.24 7.48
N THR A 126 -1.99 -16.29 8.42
CA THR A 126 -2.12 -16.96 9.72
C THR A 126 -2.13 -15.96 10.89
N PHE A 127 -2.11 -14.67 10.57
CA PHE A 127 -2.01 -13.56 11.52
C PHE A 127 -2.89 -12.38 11.09
N GLU A 128 -3.24 -11.50 12.03
CA GLU A 128 -3.91 -10.23 11.71
C GLU A 128 -2.92 -9.25 11.06
N PRO A 129 -3.12 -8.83 9.81
CA PRO A 129 -2.19 -7.95 9.11
C PRO A 129 -2.26 -6.51 9.63
N ASP A 130 -1.12 -5.83 9.62
CA ASP A 130 -1.06 -4.39 9.92
C ASP A 130 -1.46 -3.53 8.72
N LEU A 131 -1.21 -4.04 7.51
CA LEU A 131 -1.65 -3.43 6.25
C LEU A 131 -2.14 -4.50 5.28
N LEU A 132 -3.10 -4.15 4.43
CA LEU A 132 -3.38 -4.85 3.18
C LEU A 132 -2.82 -4.04 2.00
N TRP A 133 -2.00 -4.68 1.19
CA TRP A 133 -1.45 -4.16 -0.06
C TRP A 133 -2.21 -4.77 -1.23
N ILE A 134 -2.92 -3.92 -1.96
CA ILE A 134 -3.85 -4.33 -3.03
C ILE A 134 -3.45 -3.64 -4.32
N LEU A 135 -3.24 -4.43 -5.38
CA LEU A 135 -3.09 -3.94 -6.74
C LEU A 135 -4.41 -4.17 -7.47
N ALA A 136 -5.06 -3.08 -7.88
CA ALA A 136 -6.41 -3.08 -8.44
C ALA A 136 -6.44 -2.33 -9.77
N ASN A 137 -7.38 -2.66 -10.64
CA ASN A 137 -7.77 -1.73 -11.70
C ASN A 137 -8.60 -0.57 -11.13
N PRO A 138 -8.86 0.51 -11.89
CA PRO A 138 -9.64 1.65 -11.40
C PRO A 138 -11.05 1.30 -10.91
N GLU A 139 -11.76 0.35 -11.55
CA GLU A 139 -13.11 -0.05 -11.13
C GLU A 139 -13.09 -0.76 -9.77
N GLN A 140 -12.13 -1.67 -9.55
CA GLN A 140 -11.94 -2.35 -8.28
C GLN A 140 -11.53 -1.36 -7.18
N ALA A 141 -10.64 -0.40 -7.50
CA ALA A 141 -10.18 0.60 -6.56
C ALA A 141 -11.30 1.57 -6.15
N GLU A 142 -12.20 1.95 -7.06
CA GLU A 142 -13.40 2.74 -6.76
C GLU A 142 -14.21 2.09 -5.63
N ILE A 143 -14.49 0.79 -5.76
CA ILE A 143 -15.29 0.05 -4.77
C ILE A 143 -14.58 0.06 -3.41
N ILE A 144 -13.27 -0.18 -3.37
CA ILE A 144 -12.48 -0.18 -2.13
C ILE A 144 -12.46 1.21 -1.48
N LEU A 145 -12.23 2.27 -2.26
CA LEU A 145 -12.16 3.64 -1.74
C LEU A 145 -13.54 4.12 -1.28
N ARG A 146 -14.61 3.82 -2.02
CA ARG A 146 -15.98 4.09 -1.56
C ARG A 146 -16.33 3.28 -0.32
N ALA A 147 -15.90 2.02 -0.23
CA ALA A 147 -16.07 1.22 0.99
C ALA A 147 -15.36 1.86 2.19
N SER A 148 -14.24 2.56 1.99
CA SER A 148 -13.51 3.21 3.08
C SER A 148 -14.25 4.40 3.71
N THR A 149 -15.28 4.91 3.05
CA THR A 149 -16.07 6.07 3.50
C THR A 149 -17.58 5.83 3.47
N TYR A 150 -18.04 4.61 3.17
CA TYR A 150 -19.46 4.32 2.87
C TYR A 150 -20.45 4.76 3.96
N TYR A 151 -20.22 4.41 5.22
CA TYR A 151 -21.08 4.87 6.33
C TYR A 151 -20.64 6.19 6.94
N SER A 152 -19.35 6.51 6.88
CA SER A 152 -18.82 7.72 7.51
C SER A 152 -19.06 8.98 6.69
N GLY A 153 -19.28 8.85 5.38
CA GLY A 153 -19.37 9.99 4.45
C GLY A 153 -18.08 10.81 4.37
N GLY A 154 -16.97 10.28 4.90
CA GLY A 154 -15.69 10.98 4.98
C GLY A 154 -14.99 11.12 3.63
N THR A 155 -13.84 11.80 3.64
CA THR A 155 -12.95 11.87 2.49
C THR A 155 -11.93 10.72 2.51
N TYR A 156 -11.49 10.30 1.34
CA TYR A 156 -10.22 9.59 1.18
C TYR A 156 -9.22 10.53 0.53
N GLU A 157 -7.99 10.57 1.06
CA GLU A 157 -6.92 11.45 0.62
C GLU A 157 -5.66 10.60 0.42
N SER A 158 -4.94 10.83 -0.67
CA SER A 158 -3.64 10.21 -0.89
C SER A 158 -2.51 11.18 -0.58
N LYS A 159 -1.44 10.68 0.07
CA LYS A 159 -0.18 11.39 0.24
C LYS A 159 0.95 10.58 -0.34
N ILE A 160 1.62 11.15 -1.35
CA ILE A 160 2.77 10.53 -2.00
C ILE A 160 3.67 11.60 -2.63
N THR A 161 4.90 11.22 -2.93
CA THR A 161 5.86 12.02 -3.70
C THR A 161 6.48 11.15 -4.78
N ALA A 162 7.27 11.73 -5.68
CA ALA A 162 7.95 10.98 -6.73
C ALA A 162 8.97 9.95 -6.21
N GLY A 163 9.45 10.10 -4.95
CA GLY A 163 10.41 9.22 -4.30
C GLY A 163 9.86 8.55 -3.03
N LEU A 164 10.66 7.66 -2.43
CA LEU A 164 10.34 6.97 -1.17
C LEU A 164 8.95 6.31 -1.14
N ALA A 165 8.54 5.64 -2.22
CA ALA A 165 7.23 4.97 -2.29
C ALA A 165 6.98 4.03 -1.09
N CYS A 166 8.00 3.33 -0.58
CA CYS A 166 7.90 2.47 0.59
C CYS A 166 7.47 3.25 1.86
N SER A 167 7.95 4.48 2.05
CA SER A 167 7.52 5.35 3.15
C SER A 167 6.03 5.66 3.05
N TRP A 168 5.58 6.05 1.85
CA TRP A 168 4.20 6.47 1.63
C TRP A 168 3.21 5.30 1.60
N LEU A 169 3.60 4.13 1.12
CA LEU A 169 2.68 2.99 0.95
C LEU A 169 2.71 2.01 2.12
N LEU A 170 3.75 2.04 2.96
CA LEU A 170 3.87 1.17 4.13
C LEU A 170 3.78 1.98 5.43
N VAL A 171 4.71 2.92 5.63
CA VAL A 171 4.85 3.61 6.92
C VAL A 171 3.72 4.62 7.17
N TYR A 172 3.36 5.41 6.16
CA TYR A 172 2.29 6.40 6.26
C TYR A 172 0.93 5.79 6.69
N PRO A 173 0.38 4.77 6.00
CA PRO A 173 -0.91 4.21 6.40
C PRO A 173 -0.83 3.57 7.78
N PHE A 174 0.26 2.87 8.11
CA PHE A 174 0.47 2.29 9.44
C PHE A 174 0.43 3.35 10.55
N LYS A 175 1.22 4.43 10.39
CA LYS A 175 1.35 5.49 11.40
C LYS A 175 0.10 6.33 11.56
N THR A 176 -0.61 6.60 10.46
CA THR A 176 -1.72 7.56 10.47
C THR A 176 -3.09 6.90 10.61
N GLY A 177 -3.18 5.58 10.36
CA GLY A 177 -4.46 4.87 10.29
C GLY A 177 -5.32 5.28 9.09
N LYS A 178 -4.77 6.05 8.14
CA LYS A 178 -5.47 6.45 6.91
C LYS A 178 -5.15 5.49 5.77
N VAL A 179 -6.15 5.14 4.98
CA VAL A 179 -5.94 4.47 3.68
C VAL A 179 -5.07 5.37 2.81
N ASN A 180 -4.08 4.80 2.12
CA ASN A 180 -3.30 5.52 1.13
C ASN A 180 -3.34 4.78 -0.21
N TYR A 181 -3.24 5.51 -1.31
CA TYR A 181 -3.29 4.91 -2.65
C TYR A 181 -2.47 5.69 -3.66
N THR A 182 -2.05 5.06 -4.75
CA THR A 182 -1.37 5.73 -5.86
C THR A 182 -1.58 4.98 -7.17
N MET A 183 -1.41 5.66 -8.30
CA MET A 183 -1.34 5.00 -9.59
C MET A 183 0.08 4.47 -9.81
N THR A 184 0.19 3.21 -10.23
CA THR A 184 1.47 2.63 -10.64
C THR A 184 2.03 3.42 -11.83
N GLY A 185 3.36 3.58 -11.85
CA GLY A 185 4.06 4.40 -12.84
C GLY A 185 4.24 5.88 -12.46
N LEU A 186 3.64 6.36 -11.36
CA LEU A 186 3.85 7.74 -10.89
C LEU A 186 5.05 7.92 -9.95
N GLY A 187 5.57 6.84 -9.37
CA GLY A 187 6.77 6.87 -8.50
C GLY A 187 8.03 6.44 -9.25
N PHE A 188 9.11 7.22 -9.14
CA PHE A 188 10.39 6.98 -9.82
C PHE A 188 10.93 5.57 -9.53
N GLY A 189 11.10 5.22 -8.25
CA GLY A 189 11.78 3.99 -7.85
C GLY A 189 11.04 2.72 -8.29
N MET A 190 9.72 2.66 -8.08
CA MET A 190 8.92 1.51 -8.50
C MET A 190 8.80 1.40 -10.03
N LYS A 191 8.78 2.54 -10.74
CA LYS A 191 8.77 2.57 -12.21
C LYS A 191 10.10 2.08 -12.77
N ALA A 192 11.23 2.59 -12.27
CA ALA A 192 12.56 2.20 -12.73
C ALA A 192 12.89 0.72 -12.47
N LYS A 193 12.25 0.11 -11.46
CA LYS A 193 12.40 -1.31 -11.09
C LYS A 193 11.32 -2.21 -11.70
N GLU A 194 10.42 -1.65 -12.52
CA GLU A 194 9.35 -2.41 -13.18
C GLU A 194 8.52 -3.27 -12.20
N VAL A 195 8.25 -2.72 -11.01
CA VAL A 195 7.53 -3.47 -9.96
C VAL A 195 6.14 -3.86 -10.45
N TYR A 196 5.38 -2.90 -11.01
CA TYR A 196 4.08 -3.15 -11.61
C TYR A 196 3.95 -2.37 -12.92
N PRO A 197 3.15 -2.84 -13.88
CA PRO A 197 2.85 -2.07 -15.08
C PRO A 197 2.15 -0.75 -14.71
N PRO A 198 2.33 0.33 -15.48
CA PRO A 198 1.69 1.62 -15.21
C PRO A 198 0.17 1.55 -15.42
N GLY A 199 -0.59 2.40 -14.71
CA GLY A 199 -2.04 2.55 -14.90
C GLY A 199 -2.92 1.64 -14.04
N GLN A 200 -2.34 0.93 -13.07
CA GLN A 200 -3.07 0.24 -12.01
C GLN A 200 -3.11 1.10 -10.75
N VAL A 201 -4.10 0.88 -9.89
CA VAL A 201 -4.21 1.56 -8.60
C VAL A 201 -3.68 0.65 -7.51
N LEU A 202 -2.66 1.11 -6.82
CA LEU A 202 -2.15 0.47 -5.63
C LEU A 202 -2.79 1.09 -4.40
N VAL A 203 -3.43 0.28 -3.56
CA VAL A 203 -4.10 0.70 -2.33
C VAL A 203 -3.44 0.02 -1.13
N SER A 204 -3.16 0.79 -0.09
CA SER A 204 -2.66 0.33 1.20
C SER A 204 -3.68 0.66 2.29
N ILE A 205 -4.28 -0.39 2.87
CA ILE A 205 -5.32 -0.28 3.89
C ILE A 205 -4.71 -0.63 5.24
N PRO A 206 -4.69 0.29 6.22
CA PRO A 206 -4.13 -0.01 7.54
C PRO A 206 -5.13 -0.75 8.43
N PHE A 207 -4.61 -1.48 9.43
CA PHE A 207 -5.41 -2.34 10.31
C PHE A 207 -6.61 -1.65 10.96
N GLN A 208 -6.51 -0.35 11.25
CA GLN A 208 -7.61 0.44 11.82
C GLN A 208 -8.82 0.50 10.89
N LYS A 209 -8.62 0.43 9.57
CA LYS A 209 -9.66 0.57 8.54
C LYS A 209 -10.11 -0.77 7.96
N ILE A 210 -9.36 -1.86 8.17
CA ILE A 210 -9.72 -3.19 7.64
C ILE A 210 -11.13 -3.63 8.10
N PRO A 211 -11.49 -3.60 9.40
CA PRO A 211 -12.81 -4.07 9.85
C PRO A 211 -13.95 -3.24 9.26
N GLU A 212 -13.80 -1.91 9.23
CA GLU A 212 -14.79 -1.00 8.67
C GLU A 212 -15.01 -1.24 7.17
N ILE A 213 -13.92 -1.36 6.40
CA ILE A 213 -14.00 -1.61 4.96
C ILE A 213 -14.65 -2.97 4.68
N VAL A 214 -14.27 -4.02 5.42
CA VAL A 214 -14.88 -5.35 5.27
C VAL A 214 -16.37 -5.29 5.55
N GLN A 215 -16.79 -4.64 6.64
CA GLN A 215 -18.19 -4.48 6.99
C GLN A 215 -18.96 -3.69 5.91
N ASN A 216 -18.35 -2.62 5.37
CA ASN A 216 -18.97 -1.81 4.34
C ASN A 216 -19.12 -2.60 3.04
N LEU A 217 -18.08 -3.32 2.62
CA LEU A 217 -18.11 -4.20 1.44
C LEU A 217 -19.19 -5.29 1.54
N GLN A 218 -19.51 -5.76 2.75
CA GLN A 218 -20.57 -6.75 2.95
C GLN A 218 -21.99 -6.16 2.76
N LYS A 219 -22.16 -4.85 2.92
CA LYS A 219 -23.48 -4.19 2.92
C LYS A 219 -23.73 -3.33 1.70
N MET A 220 -22.70 -2.68 1.17
CA MET A 220 -22.83 -1.75 0.06
C MET A 220 -23.07 -2.48 -1.27
N THR A 221 -23.78 -1.85 -2.19
CA THR A 221 -23.82 -2.26 -3.59
C THR A 221 -22.48 -1.94 -4.26
N TRP A 222 -21.81 -2.95 -4.81
CA TRP A 222 -20.47 -2.77 -5.42
C TRP A 222 -20.55 -2.05 -6.75
N ARG A 223 -21.35 -2.54 -7.71
CA ARG A 223 -21.59 -1.86 -8.97
C ARG A 223 -22.92 -1.12 -8.91
N LEU A 224 -22.88 0.21 -8.88
CA LEU A 224 -24.08 1.02 -8.79
C LEU A 224 -24.83 0.98 -10.14
N PRO A 225 -26.17 0.82 -10.16
CA PRO A 225 -26.94 0.80 -11.40
C PRO A 225 -26.68 2.03 -12.29
N ALA A 226 -26.41 3.18 -11.67
CA ALA A 226 -26.08 4.44 -12.35
C ALA A 226 -24.91 4.32 -13.35
N TYR A 227 -23.94 3.43 -13.11
CA TYR A 227 -22.78 3.27 -13.98
C TYR A 227 -23.11 2.61 -15.32
N ASP A 228 -24.21 1.87 -15.39
CA ASP A 228 -24.62 1.13 -16.59
C ASP A 228 -25.75 1.84 -17.36
N MET A 229 -26.28 2.95 -16.85
CA MET A 229 -27.37 3.72 -17.48
C MET A 229 -26.91 4.47 -18.74
N GLY A 230 -25.63 4.89 -18.79
CA GLY A 230 -25.14 5.87 -19.75
C GLY A 230 -25.55 7.30 -19.36
N ARG A 231 -24.81 8.29 -19.88
CA ARG A 231 -24.87 9.68 -19.44
C ARG A 231 -26.29 10.25 -19.42
N ASP A 232 -27.02 10.16 -20.53
CA ASP A 232 -28.29 10.89 -20.69
C ASP A 232 -29.40 10.27 -19.85
N LYS A 233 -29.49 8.93 -19.82
CA LYS A 233 -30.43 8.21 -18.95
C LYS A 233 -30.12 8.42 -17.47
N PHE A 234 -28.85 8.50 -17.10
CA PHE A 234 -28.47 8.81 -15.72
C PHE A 234 -28.94 10.21 -15.31
N ILE A 235 -28.78 11.21 -16.19
CA ILE A 235 -29.25 12.57 -15.92
C ILE A 235 -30.77 12.61 -15.79
N GLU A 236 -31.50 11.97 -16.71
CA GLU A 236 -32.96 11.87 -16.63
C GLU A 236 -33.40 11.18 -15.33
N TYR A 237 -32.79 10.04 -14.99
CA TYR A 237 -33.05 9.33 -13.73
C TYR A 237 -32.81 10.23 -12.52
N TYR A 238 -31.67 10.92 -12.47
CA TYR A 238 -31.28 11.77 -11.34
C TYR A 238 -32.19 12.99 -11.19
N THR A 239 -32.59 13.63 -12.29
CA THR A 239 -33.50 14.79 -12.27
C THR A 239 -34.93 14.41 -11.87
N ASN A 240 -35.35 13.18 -12.12
CA ASN A 240 -36.68 12.68 -11.78
C ASN A 240 -36.73 11.85 -10.49
N LEU A 241 -35.70 11.91 -9.63
CA LEU A 241 -35.75 11.28 -8.31
C LEU A 241 -36.85 11.94 -7.47
N ASP A 242 -37.82 11.13 -7.05
CA ASP A 242 -38.83 11.54 -6.06
C ASP A 242 -38.17 11.48 -4.67
N LEU A 243 -37.63 12.62 -4.22
CA LEU A 243 -36.90 12.80 -2.96
C LEU A 243 -37.75 13.47 -1.90
#